data_AF-A0A3D0N5U6-F1
#
_entry.id   AF-A0A3D0N5U6-F1
#
_cell.length_a   1.000
_cell.length_b   1.000
_cell.length_c   1.000
_cell.angle_alpha   90.00
_cell.angle_beta   90.00
_cell.angle_gamma   90.00
#
_symmetry.space_group_name_H-M   'P 1'
#
loop_
_entity.id
_entity.type
_entity.pdbx_description
1 polymer ?
#
loop_
_entity_poly.entity_id
_entity_poly.type
_entity_poly.pdbx_seq_one_letter_code
_entity_poly.pdbx_strand_id
1 'polypeptide(L)'
;MLRLLLMVMAVITMAAAAHAQAPAFNDTPAAANEWGFRPADGSVSATNPPGFSWRPQEGARAYALEVARDEAFRDIVYEAQGIEMSVHCPPLILPAERLVWRVAFVGEGGRSQWSEVRSFTITDDAVRFPMPEFGELISRVPDAHPRLFLRPEDLPRL
;
A
#
# COMPACT_ATOMS: atom_id res chain seq x y z
N MET A 1 -11.86 69.00 21.59
CA MET A 1 -12.61 68.75 22.83
C MET A 1 -13.66 67.72 22.47
N LEU A 2 -13.76 66.52 23.00
CA LEU A 2 -13.29 65.94 24.25
C LEU A 2 -13.69 64.45 24.14
N ARG A 3 -12.72 63.52 24.29
CA ARG A 3 -12.82 62.26 25.07
C ARG A 3 -14.07 61.37 24.82
N LEU A 4 -13.98 60.09 24.44
CA LEU A 4 -13.26 58.96 25.05
C LEU A 4 -14.24 57.74 24.96
N LEU A 5 -13.70 56.51 24.95
CA LEU A 5 -14.39 55.19 24.93
C LEU A 5 -15.00 54.81 23.56
N LEU A 6 -14.67 53.69 22.90
CA LEU A 6 -14.14 52.42 23.37
C LEU A 6 -13.06 51.88 22.41
N MET A 7 -11.88 51.65 22.96
CA MET A 7 -11.04 50.52 22.59
C MET A 7 -11.86 49.23 22.74
N VAL A 8 -12.11 48.53 21.65
CA VAL A 8 -12.21 47.06 21.70
C VAL A 8 -11.20 46.54 20.70
N MET A 9 -9.99 46.32 21.22
CA MET A 9 -9.02 45.42 20.62
C MET A 9 -9.69 44.07 20.38
N ALA A 10 -10.02 43.76 19.13
CA ALA A 10 -10.20 42.38 18.72
C ALA A 10 -8.80 41.76 18.60
N VAL A 11 -8.23 41.32 19.72
CA VAL A 11 -7.14 40.35 19.71
C VAL A 11 -7.76 39.07 19.16
N ILE A 12 -7.58 38.84 17.86
CA ILE A 12 -7.83 37.53 17.26
C ILE A 12 -6.74 36.63 17.83
N THR A 13 -7.05 35.93 18.92
CA THR A 13 -6.25 34.79 19.38
C THR A 13 -6.39 33.70 18.33
N MET A 14 -5.50 33.72 17.33
CA MET A 14 -5.27 32.57 16.47
C MET A 14 -4.65 31.49 17.37
N ALA A 15 -5.49 30.63 17.93
CA ALA A 15 -5.02 29.38 18.51
C ALA A 15 -4.43 28.57 17.35
N ALA A 16 -3.11 28.63 17.19
CA ALA A 16 -2.40 27.72 16.31
C ALA A 16 -2.60 26.32 16.90
N ALA A 17 -3.58 25.57 16.38
CA ALA A 17 -3.65 24.15 16.60
C ALA A 17 -2.33 23.58 16.04
N ALA A 18 -1.44 23.17 16.95
CA ALA A 18 -0.24 22.43 16.61
C ALA A 18 -0.71 21.12 15.95
N HIS A 19 -0.84 21.13 14.63
CA HIS A 19 -1.05 19.91 13.87
C HIS A 19 0.27 19.14 13.97
N ALA A 20 0.24 18.00 14.65
CA ALA A 20 1.36 17.07 14.60
C ALA A 20 1.61 16.73 13.13
N GLN A 21 2.79 17.07 12.62
CA GLN A 21 3.16 16.77 11.25
C GLN A 21 3.11 15.25 11.06
N ALA A 22 2.46 14.79 9.99
CA ALA A 22 2.42 13.36 9.67
C ALA A 22 3.85 12.81 9.58
N PRO A 23 4.11 11.58 10.05
CA PRO A 23 5.41 10.93 9.88
C PRO A 23 5.87 10.97 8.42
N ALA A 24 7.16 11.21 8.20
CA ALA A 24 7.73 11.20 6.86
C ALA A 24 7.88 9.76 6.36
N PHE A 25 7.55 9.53 5.08
CA PHE A 25 7.86 8.28 4.40
C PHE A 25 9.31 8.33 3.90
N ASN A 26 10.06 7.26 4.11
CA ASN A 26 11.43 7.12 3.64
C ASN A 26 11.46 6.55 2.21
N ASP A 27 11.65 7.43 1.25
CA ASP A 27 11.75 7.14 -0.20
C ASP A 27 13.18 6.94 -0.70
N THR A 28 14.18 6.80 0.19
CA THR A 28 15.57 6.63 -0.29
C THR A 28 15.71 5.39 -1.19
N PRO A 29 16.45 5.50 -2.31
CA PRO A 29 16.72 4.36 -3.17
C PRO A 29 17.34 3.21 -2.36
N ALA A 30 16.86 1.99 -2.59
CA ALA A 30 17.36 0.81 -1.91
C ALA A 30 18.80 0.49 -2.32
N ALA A 31 19.63 0.10 -1.35
CA ALA A 31 20.93 -0.48 -1.61
C ALA A 31 20.82 -1.92 -2.14
N ALA A 32 21.93 -2.49 -2.63
CA ALA A 32 21.96 -3.81 -3.29
C ALA A 32 21.44 -4.98 -2.43
N ASN A 33 21.43 -4.85 -1.11
CA ASN A 33 20.99 -5.85 -0.13
C ASN A 33 19.72 -5.43 0.63
N GLU A 34 19.01 -4.40 0.16
CA GLU A 34 17.79 -3.90 0.78
C GLU A 34 16.56 -4.18 -0.11
N TRP A 35 15.39 -4.31 0.52
CA TRP A 35 14.14 -4.29 -0.22
C TRP A 35 13.96 -2.94 -0.91
N GLY A 36 13.67 -3.00 -2.20
CA GLY A 36 13.37 -1.82 -3.02
C GLY A 36 11.90 -1.70 -3.39
N PHE A 37 11.59 -0.59 -4.04
CA PHE A 37 10.28 -0.31 -4.61
C PHE A 37 10.06 -1.13 -5.88
N ARG A 38 9.06 -2.01 -5.87
CA ARG A 38 8.64 -2.81 -7.02
C ARG A 38 7.12 -2.72 -7.16
N PRO A 39 6.58 -2.61 -8.39
CA PRO A 39 7.28 -2.35 -9.65
C PRO A 39 8.17 -1.09 -9.59
N ALA A 40 9.36 -1.17 -10.18
CA ALA A 40 10.27 -0.02 -10.22
C ALA A 40 9.65 1.09 -11.08
N ASP A 41 9.99 2.35 -10.81
CA ASP A 41 9.43 3.46 -11.60
C ASP A 41 9.78 3.30 -13.09
N GLY A 42 8.77 3.43 -13.93
CA GLY A 42 8.84 3.26 -15.38
C GLY A 42 8.99 1.80 -15.86
N SER A 43 8.92 0.80 -14.98
CA SER A 43 9.12 -0.60 -15.39
C SER A 43 7.89 -1.23 -16.05
N VAL A 44 8.12 -2.30 -16.80
CA VAL A 44 7.08 -3.16 -17.36
C VAL A 44 6.97 -4.42 -16.50
N SER A 45 5.76 -4.76 -16.06
CA SER A 45 5.51 -5.98 -15.29
C SER A 45 5.35 -7.19 -16.19
N ALA A 46 6.09 -8.26 -15.89
CA ALA A 46 5.94 -9.55 -16.58
C ALA A 46 4.71 -10.36 -16.11
N THR A 47 4.14 -10.01 -14.95
CA THR A 47 2.97 -10.67 -14.37
C THR A 47 1.84 -9.68 -14.10
N ASN A 48 0.61 -10.19 -14.10
CA ASN A 48 -0.57 -9.43 -13.71
C ASN A 48 -1.39 -10.21 -12.66
N PRO A 49 -1.53 -9.69 -11.43
CA PRO A 49 -0.95 -8.44 -10.95
C PRO A 49 0.57 -8.54 -10.71
N PRO A 50 1.29 -7.41 -10.64
CA PRO A 50 2.65 -7.39 -10.14
C PRO A 50 2.69 -7.69 -8.63
N GLY A 51 3.79 -8.29 -8.19
CA GLY A 51 4.15 -8.28 -6.78
C GLY A 51 4.68 -6.89 -6.40
N PHE A 52 4.00 -6.22 -5.48
CA PHE A 52 4.47 -4.97 -4.91
C PHE A 52 5.44 -5.25 -3.77
N SER A 53 6.51 -4.48 -3.72
CA SER A 53 7.41 -4.41 -2.57
C SER A 53 7.85 -2.99 -2.34
N TRP A 54 8.16 -2.64 -1.10
CA TRP A 54 8.76 -1.36 -0.75
C TRP A 54 9.74 -1.55 0.40
N ARG A 55 10.57 -0.54 0.63
CA ARG A 55 11.45 -0.52 1.78
C ARG A 55 10.63 -0.52 3.07
N PRO A 56 10.89 -1.43 4.03
CA PRO A 56 10.29 -1.36 5.36
C PRO A 56 10.51 0.00 6.02
N GLN A 57 9.47 0.54 6.63
CA GLN A 57 9.49 1.84 7.29
C GLN A 57 9.68 1.65 8.80
N GLU A 58 10.54 2.44 9.42
CA GLU A 58 10.79 2.37 10.85
C GLU A 58 9.52 2.72 11.64
N GLY A 59 9.13 1.86 12.59
CA GLY A 59 7.91 2.05 13.39
C GLY A 59 6.59 1.77 12.66
N ALA A 60 6.62 1.26 11.42
CA ALA A 60 5.41 0.84 10.72
C ALA A 60 4.80 -0.42 11.34
N ARG A 61 3.48 -0.39 11.54
CA ARG A 61 2.66 -1.55 11.95
C ARG A 61 1.84 -2.11 10.81
N ALA A 62 1.46 -1.26 9.86
CA ALA A 62 0.73 -1.64 8.68
C ALA A 62 0.99 -0.63 7.55
N TYR A 63 0.58 -0.99 6.34
CA TYR A 63 0.68 -0.16 5.15
C TYR A 63 -0.67 0.00 4.45
N ALA A 64 -0.73 1.09 3.67
CA ALA A 64 -1.80 1.44 2.75
C ALA A 64 -1.19 1.54 1.35
N LEU A 65 -1.74 0.83 0.36
CA LEU A 65 -1.32 0.85 -1.03
C LEU A 65 -2.46 1.37 -1.90
N GLU A 66 -2.16 2.28 -2.81
CA GLU A 66 -3.07 2.70 -3.87
C GLU A 66 -2.41 2.50 -5.23
N VAL A 67 -3.19 2.04 -6.20
CA VAL A 67 -2.85 1.95 -7.61
C VAL A 67 -3.94 2.67 -8.42
N ALA A 68 -3.54 3.58 -9.29
CA ALA A 68 -4.45 4.46 -10.02
C ALA A 68 -4.03 4.61 -11.50
N ARG A 69 -4.95 5.13 -12.32
CA ARG A 69 -4.64 5.53 -13.71
C ARG A 69 -3.98 6.90 -13.80
N ASP A 70 -4.21 7.77 -12.81
CA ASP A 70 -3.72 9.15 -12.80
C ASP A 70 -2.87 9.46 -11.56
N GLU A 71 -1.91 10.37 -11.71
CA GLU A 71 -0.97 10.77 -10.66
C GLU A 71 -1.61 11.58 -9.52
N ALA A 72 -2.84 12.07 -9.71
CA ALA A 72 -3.61 12.71 -8.65
C ALA A 72 -4.46 11.70 -7.85
N PHE A 73 -4.41 10.40 -8.21
CA PHE A 73 -5.15 9.31 -7.56
C PHE A 73 -6.66 9.58 -7.49
N ARG A 74 -7.25 10.06 -8.60
CA ARG A 74 -8.70 10.28 -8.73
C ARG A 74 -9.42 9.06 -9.30
N ASP A 75 -8.74 8.28 -10.13
CA ASP A 75 -9.20 7.02 -10.70
C ASP A 75 -8.36 5.86 -10.15
N ILE A 76 -8.72 5.42 -8.94
CA ILE A 76 -8.10 4.30 -8.24
C ILE A 76 -8.64 2.99 -8.81
N VAL A 77 -7.74 2.15 -9.33
CA VAL A 77 -8.06 0.81 -9.86
C VAL A 77 -7.87 -0.28 -8.82
N TYR A 78 -7.08 -0.01 -7.77
CA TYR A 78 -6.87 -0.92 -6.65
C TYR A 78 -6.42 -0.16 -5.41
N GLU A 79 -6.96 -0.53 -4.25
CA GLU A 79 -6.51 -0.05 -2.95
C GLU A 79 -6.46 -1.20 -1.94
N ALA A 80 -5.53 -1.12 -1.00
CA ALA A 80 -5.45 -2.03 0.13
C ALA A 80 -4.96 -1.29 1.38
N GLN A 81 -5.46 -1.72 2.54
CA GLN A 81 -5.16 -1.16 3.85
C GLN A 81 -4.83 -2.31 4.80
N GLY A 82 -4.13 -2.01 5.90
CA GLY A 82 -3.83 -3.02 6.92
C GLY A 82 -2.82 -4.07 6.46
N ILE A 83 -2.02 -3.78 5.43
CA ILE A 83 -0.99 -4.69 4.94
C ILE A 83 0.13 -4.77 6.00
N GLU A 84 0.35 -5.93 6.60
CA GLU A 84 1.30 -6.07 7.72
C GLU A 84 2.77 -6.08 7.27
N MET A 85 3.01 -6.57 6.06
CA MET A 85 4.36 -6.74 5.50
C MET A 85 4.69 -5.64 4.49
N SER A 86 5.98 -5.44 4.20
CA SER A 86 6.43 -4.50 3.16
C SER A 86 6.33 -5.07 1.73
N VAL A 87 5.42 -6.02 1.53
CA VAL A 87 5.13 -6.70 0.27
C VAL A 87 3.64 -6.94 0.15
N HIS A 88 3.11 -6.87 -1.07
CA HIS A 88 1.69 -7.11 -1.33
C HIS A 88 1.48 -7.60 -2.76
N CYS A 89 0.60 -8.59 -2.95
CA CYS A 89 0.15 -9.00 -4.28
C CYS A 89 -1.37 -8.83 -4.33
N PRO A 90 -1.91 -8.01 -5.23
CA PRO A 90 -3.35 -7.87 -5.40
C PRO A 90 -4.03 -9.23 -5.66
N PRO A 91 -5.26 -9.44 -5.15
CA PRO A 91 -6.04 -10.65 -5.38
C PRO A 91 -6.76 -10.65 -6.74
N LEU A 92 -6.54 -9.63 -7.56
CA LEU A 92 -7.25 -9.38 -8.81
C LEU A 92 -6.32 -8.96 -9.94
N ILE A 93 -6.80 -9.12 -11.16
CA ILE A 93 -6.12 -8.67 -12.38
C ILE A 93 -6.29 -7.16 -12.51
N LEU A 94 -5.19 -6.44 -12.65
CA LEU A 94 -5.20 -5.00 -12.94
C LEU A 94 -5.38 -4.76 -14.44
N PRO A 95 -5.88 -3.59 -14.86
CA PRO A 95 -5.96 -3.21 -16.26
C PRO A 95 -4.58 -3.27 -16.96
N ALA A 96 -4.55 -3.72 -18.22
CA ALA A 96 -3.35 -3.77 -19.04
C ALA A 96 -3.05 -2.38 -19.63
N GLU A 97 -2.50 -1.50 -18.81
CA GLU A 97 -2.14 -0.13 -19.19
C GLU A 97 -1.00 0.42 -18.32
N ARG A 98 -0.61 1.68 -18.55
CA ARG A 98 0.27 2.40 -17.62
C ARG A 98 -0.53 2.79 -16.38
N LEU A 99 -0.07 2.36 -15.22
CA LEU A 99 -0.64 2.67 -13.92
C LEU A 99 0.41 3.37 -13.05
N VAL A 100 -0.07 4.03 -12.00
CA VAL A 100 0.77 4.63 -10.97
C VAL A 100 0.40 4.09 -9.61
N TRP A 101 1.35 4.05 -8.69
CA TRP A 101 1.14 3.57 -7.33
C TRP A 101 1.88 4.41 -6.31
N ARG A 102 1.36 4.38 -5.08
CA ARG A 102 1.98 4.99 -3.90
C ARG A 102 1.65 4.16 -2.66
N VAL A 103 2.51 4.25 -1.65
CA VAL A 103 2.34 3.55 -0.38
C VAL A 103 2.50 4.52 0.79
N ALA A 104 1.72 4.34 1.85
CA ALA A 104 1.89 5.01 3.13
C ALA A 104 1.98 3.94 4.23
N PHE A 105 2.61 4.27 5.35
CA PHE A 105 2.61 3.40 6.53
C PHE A 105 1.76 4.01 7.65
N VAL A 106 1.29 3.14 8.55
CA VAL A 106 0.60 3.52 9.78
C VAL A 106 1.42 2.99 10.95
N GLY A 107 1.84 3.88 11.84
CA GLY A 107 2.56 3.57 13.07
C GLY A 107 1.87 4.17 14.31
N GLU A 108 2.58 4.22 15.43
CA GLU A 108 2.06 4.84 16.67
C GLU A 108 1.75 6.33 16.51
N GLY A 109 2.55 7.05 15.70
CA GLY A 109 2.35 8.46 15.38
C GLY A 109 1.24 8.72 14.36
N GLY A 110 0.45 7.70 13.98
CA GLY A 110 -0.56 7.79 12.94
C GLY A 110 -0.04 7.41 11.55
N ARG A 111 -0.77 7.84 10.52
CA ARG A 111 -0.43 7.58 9.11
C ARG A 111 0.64 8.55 8.63
N SER A 112 1.64 8.03 7.92
CA SER A 112 2.65 8.83 7.24
C SER A 112 2.06 9.66 6.10
N GLN A 113 2.87 10.56 5.53
CA GLN A 113 2.65 11.00 4.16
C GLN A 113 2.73 9.81 3.18
N TRP A 114 2.17 9.98 1.99
CA TRP A 114 2.38 9.03 0.90
C TRP A 114 3.84 9.05 0.42
N SER A 115 4.32 7.91 -0.09
CA SER A 115 5.58 7.80 -0.81
C SER A 115 5.60 8.66 -2.07
N GLU A 116 6.77 8.76 -2.69
CA GLU A 116 6.85 9.18 -4.10
C GLU A 116 5.94 8.32 -4.97
N VAL A 117 5.33 8.95 -5.98
CA VAL A 117 4.49 8.27 -6.97
C VAL A 117 5.41 7.54 -7.94
N ARG A 118 5.12 6.26 -8.19
CA ARG A 118 5.87 5.43 -9.14
C ARG A 118 4.95 4.90 -10.21
N SER A 119 5.45 4.86 -11.43
CA SER A 119 4.71 4.35 -12.59
C SER A 119 5.18 2.97 -13.00
N PHE A 120 4.28 2.18 -13.59
CA PHE A 120 4.61 0.91 -14.24
C PHE A 120 3.60 0.62 -15.34
N THR A 121 3.94 -0.31 -16.22
CA THR A 121 3.06 -0.73 -17.32
C THR A 121 2.77 -2.22 -17.23
N ILE A 122 1.51 -2.60 -17.41
CA ILE A 122 1.10 -3.98 -17.64
C ILE A 122 0.77 -4.12 -19.11
N THR A 123 1.37 -5.10 -19.78
CA THR A 123 1.06 -5.43 -21.17
C THR A 123 -0.01 -6.53 -21.24
N ASP A 124 -0.70 -6.64 -22.37
CA ASP A 124 -1.75 -7.65 -22.57
C ASP A 124 -1.22 -9.10 -22.48
N ASP A 125 0.07 -9.32 -22.73
CA ASP A 125 0.76 -10.61 -22.67
C ASP A 125 1.33 -10.93 -21.26
N ALA A 126 1.15 -10.04 -20.28
CA ALA A 126 1.58 -10.30 -18.91
C ALA A 126 0.91 -11.55 -18.33
N VAL A 127 1.69 -12.41 -17.68
CA VAL A 127 1.21 -13.69 -17.13
C VAL A 127 0.20 -13.42 -16.02
N ARG A 128 -1.02 -13.90 -16.20
CA ARG A 128 -2.09 -13.78 -15.20
C ARG A 128 -1.81 -14.70 -14.02
N PHE A 129 -1.49 -14.12 -12.87
CA PHE A 129 -1.15 -14.86 -11.66
C PHE A 129 -1.67 -14.14 -10.40
N PRO A 130 -3.00 -13.97 -10.26
CA PRO A 130 -3.58 -13.36 -9.07
C PRO A 130 -3.39 -14.29 -7.86
N MET A 131 -3.03 -13.71 -6.72
CA MET A 131 -2.93 -14.45 -5.46
C MET A 131 -4.32 -14.61 -4.86
N PRO A 132 -4.85 -15.83 -4.65
CA PRO A 132 -6.13 -16.00 -3.97
C PRO A 132 -6.09 -15.41 -2.56
N GLU A 133 -7.23 -14.92 -2.10
CA GLU A 133 -7.37 -14.40 -0.73
C GLU A 133 -7.07 -15.47 0.32
N PHE A 134 -6.53 -15.06 1.48
CA PHE A 134 -6.13 -16.01 2.51
C PHE A 134 -7.30 -16.90 2.99
N GLY A 135 -8.51 -16.33 3.10
CA GLY A 135 -9.73 -17.06 3.45
C GLY A 135 -10.07 -18.15 2.43
N GLU A 136 -9.85 -17.88 1.14
CA GLU A 136 -10.04 -18.86 0.09
C GLU A 136 -8.97 -19.97 0.16
N LEU A 137 -7.70 -19.60 0.34
CA LEU A 137 -6.61 -20.56 0.48
C LEU A 137 -6.85 -21.53 1.63
N ILE A 138 -7.21 -21.02 2.81
CA ILE A 138 -7.45 -21.86 3.99
C ILE A 138 -8.70 -22.74 3.83
N SER A 139 -9.75 -22.25 3.16
CA SER A 139 -10.96 -23.04 2.90
C SER A 139 -10.72 -24.28 2.03
N ARG A 140 -9.63 -24.28 1.25
CA ARG A 140 -9.23 -25.41 0.39
C ARG A 140 -8.38 -26.45 1.12
N VAL A 141 -7.94 -26.16 2.35
CA VAL A 141 -7.13 -27.07 3.17
C VAL A 141 -8.06 -28.02 3.94
N PRO A 142 -7.94 -29.35 3.77
CA PRO A 142 -8.78 -30.30 4.50
C PRO A 142 -8.55 -30.27 6.02
N ASP A 143 -9.62 -30.47 6.79
CA ASP A 143 -9.55 -30.61 8.24
C ASP A 143 -8.92 -31.94 8.69
N ALA A 144 -8.98 -32.98 7.85
CA ALA A 144 -8.36 -34.27 8.13
C ALA A 144 -6.85 -34.26 7.82
N HIS A 145 -6.12 -35.26 8.32
CA HIS A 145 -4.70 -35.51 8.03
C HIS A 145 -4.55 -36.74 7.12
N PRO A 146 -3.48 -36.83 6.30
CA PRO A 146 -2.37 -35.89 6.15
C PRO A 146 -2.72 -34.65 5.30
N ARG A 147 -1.90 -33.60 5.44
CA ARG A 147 -2.03 -32.35 4.65
C ARG A 147 -0.73 -31.97 3.93
N LEU A 148 0.34 -32.70 4.20
CA LEU A 148 1.65 -32.54 3.58
C LEU A 148 1.94 -33.78 2.74
N PHE A 149 2.43 -33.57 1.52
CA PHE A 149 2.66 -34.59 0.47
C PHE A 149 1.40 -35.28 -0.09
N LEU A 150 0.44 -35.63 0.76
CA LEU A 150 -0.78 -36.35 0.43
C LEU A 150 -1.99 -35.61 0.99
N ARG A 151 -3.14 -35.73 0.30
CA ARG A 151 -4.43 -35.30 0.82
C ARG A 151 -5.13 -36.49 1.52
N PRO A 152 -6.03 -36.24 2.48
CA PRO A 152 -6.74 -37.33 3.17
C PRO A 152 -7.51 -38.25 2.21
N GLU A 153 -8.10 -37.70 1.15
CA GLU A 153 -8.84 -38.42 0.10
C GLU A 153 -7.96 -39.31 -0.79
N ASP A 154 -6.64 -39.11 -0.80
CA ASP A 154 -5.71 -39.93 -1.57
C ASP A 154 -5.25 -41.18 -0.82
N LEU A 155 -5.44 -41.23 0.52
CA LEU A 155 -5.01 -42.36 1.35
C LEU A 155 -5.52 -43.73 0.88
N PRO A 156 -6.78 -43.90 0.43
CA PRO A 156 -7.27 -45.21 -0.01
C PRO A 156 -6.61 -45.73 -1.29
N ARG A 157 -5.80 -44.91 -1.97
CA ARG A 157 -5.13 -45.25 -3.24
C ARG A 157 -3.68 -45.71 -3.04
N LEU A 158 -3.18 -45.69 -1.81
CA LEU A 158 -1.85 -46.15 -1.41
C LEU A 158 -1.91 -47.61 -0.96
#